data_AF-A0A8X6IBQ9-F1
#
_entry.id   AF-A0A8X6IBQ9-F1
#
_cell.length_a   1.000
_cell.length_b   1.000
_cell.length_c   1.000
_cell.angle_alpha   90.00
_cell.angle_beta   90.00
_cell.angle_gamma   90.00
#
_symmetry.space_group_name_H-M   'P 1'
#
loop_
_entity.id
_entity.type
_entity.pdbx_description
1 polymer ?
#
loop_
_entity_poly.entity_id
_entity_poly.type
_entity_poly.pdbx_seq_one_letter_code
_entity_poly.pdbx_strand_id
1 'polypeptide(L)'
;MMKNLAQVLQKPKEGSERKYDEDYIKYEFSWCGDETAPRPQCIICSDQLSNESMVPSKLKRHLYSSHPSCANKDKQYFKRCLEQNKKQKKFMKSAVTVSEKALEASYHVAKLIARQKKPHTVGETLIKPACMEIVRLMLGPNEVKEVNKVSLSADTVKRHIHDMSSDILGTLIKKLLSAEKFALQIDETTDIKNKAQLIAIVRFVDEDFIKEHYLFCKEVPERTIGEEIFRVTDDIFKICNIQWSNCIAVCMDGAAAMTGRKKVEKAFFFRQLSIKQIFSERDKIQL
;
A
#
# COMPACT_ATOMS: atom_id res chain seq x y z
N MET A 1 -1.44 3.78 3.98
CA MET A 1 -1.93 2.39 4.10
C MET A 1 -3.13 2.13 3.20
N MET A 2 -4.30 2.74 3.44
CA MET A 2 -5.54 2.40 2.73
C MET A 2 -5.66 2.91 1.27
N LYS A 3 -4.97 4.00 0.90
CA LYS A 3 -5.05 4.58 -0.45
C LYS A 3 -4.52 3.66 -1.58
N ASN A 4 -3.62 2.72 -1.27
CA ASN A 4 -3.06 1.78 -2.26
C ASN A 4 -3.90 0.51 -2.46
N LEU A 5 -4.80 0.16 -1.53
CA LEU A 5 -5.60 -1.08 -1.64
C LEU A 5 -6.63 -0.98 -2.77
N ALA A 6 -7.20 0.21 -3.00
CA ALA A 6 -8.20 0.47 -4.04
C ALA A 6 -7.65 0.36 -5.48
N GLN A 7 -6.33 0.51 -5.68
CA GLN A 7 -5.69 0.33 -7.00
C GLN A 7 -5.49 -1.14 -7.36
N VAL A 8 -5.40 -2.03 -6.37
CA VAL A 8 -5.16 -3.47 -6.57
C VAL A 8 -6.43 -4.19 -7.06
N LEU A 9 -7.61 -3.58 -6.92
CA LEU A 9 -8.92 -4.24 -7.12
C LEU A 9 -9.70 -3.78 -8.37
N GLN A 10 -9.10 -3.01 -9.29
CA GLN A 10 -9.80 -2.52 -10.49
C GLN A 10 -9.70 -3.52 -11.67
N LYS A 11 -10.85 -3.91 -12.24
CA LYS A 11 -10.93 -4.67 -13.51
C LYS A 11 -10.89 -3.74 -14.74
N PRO A 12 -10.18 -4.10 -15.84
CA PRO A 12 -10.21 -3.33 -17.08
C PRO A 12 -11.57 -3.44 -17.80
N LYS A 13 -11.95 -2.41 -18.55
CA LYS A 13 -13.12 -2.39 -19.46
C LYS A 13 -12.73 -2.95 -20.83
N GLU A 14 -13.55 -3.85 -21.37
CA GLU A 14 -13.36 -4.44 -22.70
C GLU A 14 -13.77 -3.49 -23.83
N GLY A 15 -12.81 -3.16 -24.69
CA GLY A 15 -12.98 -2.57 -26.02
C GLY A 15 -11.80 -3.00 -26.88
N SER A 16 -11.96 -3.15 -28.21
CA SER A 16 -10.88 -3.62 -29.08
C SER A 16 -9.71 -2.64 -29.10
N GLU A 17 -8.55 -3.06 -28.61
CA GLU A 17 -7.37 -2.21 -28.49
C GLU A 17 -6.64 -2.05 -29.83
N ARG A 18 -6.26 -0.81 -30.14
CA ARG A 18 -5.49 -0.45 -31.35
C ARG A 18 -4.04 -0.85 -31.17
N LYS A 19 -3.44 -1.42 -32.22
CA LYS A 19 -2.00 -1.73 -32.26
C LYS A 19 -1.18 -0.50 -32.66
N TYR A 20 0.07 -0.46 -32.20
CA TYR A 20 1.02 0.59 -32.57
C TYR A 20 1.59 0.37 -33.97
N ASP A 21 1.73 1.46 -34.72
CA ASP A 21 2.41 1.51 -36.02
C ASP A 21 3.74 2.26 -35.86
N GLU A 22 4.84 1.63 -36.27
CA GLU A 22 6.20 2.20 -36.31
C GLU A 22 6.29 3.52 -37.09
N ASP A 23 5.34 3.77 -37.98
CA ASP A 23 5.26 5.02 -38.72
C ASP A 23 4.78 6.19 -37.88
N TYR A 24 4.14 5.95 -36.72
CA TYR A 24 3.67 7.01 -35.82
C TYR A 24 4.80 7.79 -35.14
N ILE A 25 6.03 7.30 -35.22
CA ILE A 25 7.21 8.04 -34.79
C ILE A 25 7.41 9.34 -35.61
N LYS A 26 6.84 9.43 -36.83
CA LYS A 26 6.81 10.68 -37.61
C LYS A 26 5.93 11.78 -36.99
N TYR A 27 5.04 11.38 -36.09
CA TYR A 27 4.23 12.27 -35.26
C TYR A 27 4.79 12.39 -33.84
N GLU A 28 6.06 12.03 -33.62
CA GLU A 28 6.75 12.05 -32.32
C GLU A 28 6.31 11.00 -31.28
N PHE A 29 5.48 10.03 -31.66
CA PHE A 29 4.99 9.02 -30.71
C PHE A 29 5.77 7.71 -30.79
N SER A 30 6.15 7.22 -29.62
CA SER A 30 6.49 5.82 -29.36
C SER A 30 5.32 5.15 -28.62
N TRP A 31 5.52 3.97 -28.04
CA TRP A 31 4.50 3.32 -27.22
C TRP A 31 5.08 2.74 -25.92
N CYS A 32 4.20 2.51 -24.96
CA CYS A 32 4.48 1.86 -23.68
C CYS A 32 3.25 1.04 -23.22
N GLY A 33 3.44 0.12 -22.28
CA GLY A 33 2.37 -0.76 -21.78
C GLY A 33 2.50 -2.18 -22.33
N ASP A 34 1.39 -2.92 -22.33
CA ASP A 34 1.30 -4.27 -22.88
C ASP A 34 1.32 -4.22 -24.42
N GLU A 35 1.88 -5.24 -25.07
CA GLU A 35 1.82 -5.41 -26.53
C GLU A 35 0.38 -5.63 -27.02
N THR A 36 -0.48 -6.21 -26.18
CA THR A 36 -1.91 -6.35 -26.50
C THR A 36 -2.65 -5.02 -26.37
N ALA A 37 -2.18 -4.14 -25.47
CA ALA A 37 -2.83 -2.90 -25.03
C ALA A 37 -1.91 -1.66 -25.11
N PRO A 38 -1.27 -1.36 -26.25
CA PRO A 38 -0.22 -0.35 -26.26
C PRO A 38 -0.82 1.05 -26.06
N ARG A 39 -0.13 1.89 -25.29
CA ARG A 39 -0.48 3.31 -25.11
C ARG A 39 0.56 4.19 -25.79
N PRO A 40 0.15 5.16 -26.62
CA PRO A 40 1.11 6.02 -27.31
C PRO A 40 1.72 6.99 -26.31
N GLN A 41 3.04 7.09 -26.32
CA GLN A 41 3.83 7.98 -25.47
C GLN A 41 4.62 8.96 -26.34
N CYS A 42 4.42 10.26 -26.09
CA CYS A 42 5.17 11.33 -26.76
C CYS A 42 6.66 11.22 -26.39
N ILE A 43 7.54 11.30 -27.39
CA ILE A 43 9.00 11.19 -27.21
C ILE A 43 9.58 12.45 -26.56
N ILE A 44 8.93 13.60 -26.73
CA ILE A 44 9.43 14.92 -26.29
C ILE A 44 9.01 15.24 -24.86
N CYS A 45 7.71 15.22 -24.55
CA CYS A 45 7.21 15.53 -23.20
C CYS A 45 6.94 14.30 -22.31
N SER A 46 7.00 13.09 -22.86
CA SER A 46 6.63 11.85 -22.17
C SER A 46 5.14 11.68 -21.84
N ASP A 47 4.26 12.57 -22.34
CA ASP A 47 2.80 12.44 -22.16
C ASP A 47 2.29 11.11 -22.75
N GLN A 48 1.44 10.44 -21.98
CA GLN A 48 0.79 9.20 -22.40
C GLN A 48 -0.66 9.46 -22.74
N LEU A 49 -1.05 9.14 -23.97
CA LEU A 49 -2.46 9.23 -24.37
C LEU A 49 -3.17 7.88 -24.13
N SER A 50 -4.50 7.89 -24.25
CA SER A 50 -5.28 6.66 -24.27
C SER A 50 -5.02 5.88 -25.56
N ASN A 51 -5.24 4.56 -25.53
CA ASN A 51 -5.17 3.72 -26.73
C ASN A 51 -6.11 4.23 -27.85
N GLU A 52 -7.31 4.70 -27.48
CA GLU A 52 -8.28 5.33 -28.39
C GLU A 52 -7.77 6.60 -29.10
N SER A 53 -6.71 7.21 -28.56
CA SER A 53 -6.06 8.38 -29.15
C SER A 53 -4.98 8.01 -30.17
N MET A 54 -4.69 6.72 -30.34
CA MET A 54 -3.72 6.17 -31.29
C MET A 54 -4.28 6.18 -32.73
N VAL A 55 -4.56 7.39 -33.23
CA VAL A 55 -4.96 7.67 -34.62
C VAL A 55 -4.13 8.83 -35.17
N PRO A 56 -3.68 8.78 -36.45
CA PRO A 56 -2.77 9.77 -37.02
C PRO A 56 -3.20 11.22 -36.82
N SER A 57 -4.49 11.54 -36.97
CA SER A 57 -5.00 12.90 -36.80
C SER A 57 -4.84 13.43 -35.38
N LYS A 58 -5.08 12.60 -34.35
CA LYS A 58 -4.93 12.98 -32.94
C LYS A 58 -3.47 13.07 -32.52
N LEU A 59 -2.63 12.14 -32.98
CA LEU A 59 -1.19 12.17 -32.73
C LEU A 59 -0.54 13.40 -33.39
N LYS A 60 -0.87 13.64 -34.66
CA LYS A 60 -0.42 14.82 -35.40
C LYS A 60 -0.86 16.12 -34.69
N ARG A 61 -2.10 16.18 -34.20
CA ARG A 61 -2.58 17.35 -33.45
C ARG A 61 -1.72 17.66 -32.22
N HIS A 62 -1.31 16.65 -31.45
CA HIS A 62 -0.43 16.84 -30.28
C HIS A 62 0.92 17.46 -30.70
N LEU A 63 1.54 16.98 -31.79
CA LEU A 63 2.77 17.56 -32.33
C LEU A 63 2.64 19.05 -32.64
N TYR A 64 1.59 19.45 -33.38
CA TYR A 64 1.43 20.86 -33.75
C TYR A 64 0.98 21.75 -32.58
N SER A 65 0.26 21.22 -31.58
CA SER A 65 -0.22 22.02 -30.45
C SER A 65 0.81 22.13 -29.32
N SER A 66 1.42 21.00 -28.95
CA SER A 66 2.28 20.88 -27.77
C SER A 66 3.75 21.06 -28.10
N HIS A 67 4.14 20.71 -29.34
CA HIS A 67 5.53 20.78 -29.80
C HIS A 67 5.70 21.51 -31.15
N PRO A 68 5.23 22.77 -31.30
CA PRO A 68 5.29 23.49 -32.57
C PRO A 68 6.71 23.60 -33.15
N SER A 69 7.72 23.74 -32.29
CA SER A 69 9.14 23.80 -32.66
C SER A 69 9.68 22.50 -33.27
N CYS A 70 9.00 21.38 -33.03
CA CYS A 70 9.34 20.06 -33.54
C CYS A 70 8.52 19.65 -34.77
N ALA A 71 7.51 20.44 -35.17
CA ALA A 71 6.56 20.08 -36.22
C ALA A 71 7.19 19.83 -37.60
N ASN A 72 8.33 20.47 -37.90
CA ASN A 72 9.06 20.33 -39.16
C ASN A 72 10.22 19.32 -39.07
N LYS A 73 10.37 18.62 -37.94
CA LYS A 73 11.44 17.62 -37.77
C LYS A 73 11.06 16.32 -38.46
N ASP A 74 12.08 15.62 -38.94
CA ASP A 74 11.90 14.40 -39.69
C ASP A 74 11.82 13.15 -38.79
N LYS A 75 11.48 12.01 -39.40
CA LYS A 75 11.42 10.71 -38.71
C LYS A 75 12.76 10.36 -38.04
N GLN A 76 13.90 10.75 -38.63
CA GLN A 76 15.21 10.44 -38.06
C GLN A 76 15.52 11.24 -36.80
N TYR A 77 15.11 12.52 -36.72
CA TYR A 77 15.21 13.31 -35.50
C TYR A 77 14.51 12.61 -34.32
N PHE A 78 13.25 12.21 -34.50
CA PHE A 78 12.49 11.54 -33.44
C PHE A 78 13.08 10.16 -33.07
N LYS A 79 13.60 9.40 -34.05
CA LYS A 79 14.35 8.16 -33.77
C LYS A 79 15.57 8.41 -32.89
N ARG A 80 16.36 9.47 -33.15
CA ARG A 80 17.52 9.81 -32.31
C ARG A 80 17.13 10.19 -30.88
N CYS A 81 16.08 11.01 -30.73
CA CYS A 81 15.55 11.37 -29.41
C CYS A 81 15.07 10.13 -28.63
N LEU A 82 14.36 9.22 -29.29
CA LEU A 82 13.92 7.98 -28.67
C LEU A 82 15.10 7.12 -28.18
N GLU A 83 16.15 6.97 -29.01
CA GLU A 83 17.35 6.22 -28.61
C GLU A 83 18.10 6.89 -27.45
N GLN A 84 18.16 8.22 -27.41
CA GLN A 84 18.72 8.96 -26.28
C GLN A 84 17.90 8.75 -25.00
N ASN A 85 16.57 8.79 -25.10
CA ASN A 85 15.67 8.52 -23.99
C ASN A 85 15.83 7.07 -23.49
N LYS A 86 15.98 6.08 -24.39
CA LYS A 86 16.26 4.68 -24.01
C LYS A 86 17.59 4.55 -23.27
N LYS A 87 18.65 5.23 -23.74
CA LYS A 87 19.96 5.25 -23.08
C LYS A 87 19.88 5.89 -21.68
N GLN A 88 19.18 7.02 -21.55
CA GLN A 88 18.95 7.68 -20.26
C GLN A 88 18.13 6.79 -19.31
N LYS A 89 17.03 6.19 -19.78
CA LYS A 89 16.23 5.23 -19.00
C LYS A 89 17.09 4.05 -18.54
N LYS A 90 17.96 3.50 -19.42
CA LYS A 90 18.87 2.39 -19.08
C LYS A 90 19.92 2.82 -18.05
N PHE A 91 20.51 4.00 -18.20
CA PHE A 91 21.46 4.55 -17.24
C PHE A 91 20.82 4.74 -15.86
N MET A 92 19.65 5.39 -15.81
CA MET A 92 18.87 5.57 -14.58
C MET A 92 18.50 4.23 -13.95
N LYS A 93 18.05 3.25 -14.76
CA LYS A 93 17.75 1.90 -14.27
C LYS A 93 18.99 1.22 -13.70
N SER A 94 20.15 1.34 -14.36
CA SER A 94 21.43 0.78 -13.88
C SER A 94 21.95 1.47 -12.61
N ALA A 95 21.75 2.79 -12.48
CA ALA A 95 22.12 3.58 -11.31
C ALA A 95 21.22 3.27 -10.10
N VAL A 96 20.00 2.75 -10.35
CA VAL A 96 18.99 2.46 -9.32
C VAL A 96 18.79 0.96 -9.10
N THR A 97 19.42 0.07 -9.87
CA THR A 97 19.41 -1.38 -9.61
C THR A 97 20.12 -1.69 -8.30
N VAL A 98 19.35 -1.71 -7.22
CA VAL A 98 19.75 -2.27 -5.94
C VAL A 98 19.85 -3.78 -6.13
N SER A 99 20.95 -4.38 -5.68
CA SER A 99 21.07 -5.84 -5.60
C SER A 99 19.88 -6.40 -4.81
N GLU A 100 19.27 -7.49 -5.29
CA GLU A 100 18.15 -8.15 -4.60
C GLU A 100 18.49 -8.44 -3.13
N LYS A 101 19.72 -8.92 -2.87
CA LYS A 101 20.23 -9.15 -1.51
C LYS A 101 20.35 -7.88 -0.67
N ALA A 102 20.70 -6.74 -1.29
CA ALA A 102 20.81 -5.47 -0.58
C ALA A 102 19.43 -4.90 -0.24
N LEU A 103 18.43 -5.11 -1.11
CA LEU A 103 17.04 -4.77 -0.84
C LEU A 103 16.48 -5.64 0.29
N GLU A 104 16.66 -6.95 0.21
CA GLU A 104 16.27 -7.91 1.24
C GLU A 104 16.89 -7.53 2.61
N ALA A 105 18.20 -7.30 2.65
CA ALA A 105 18.89 -6.84 3.86
C ALA A 105 18.29 -5.55 4.43
N SER A 106 17.93 -4.59 3.57
CA SER A 106 17.29 -3.35 4.01
C SER A 106 15.93 -3.59 4.70
N TYR A 107 15.09 -4.48 4.15
CA TYR A 107 13.84 -4.88 4.78
C TYR A 107 14.06 -5.55 6.14
N HIS A 108 15.05 -6.44 6.26
CA HIS A 108 15.38 -7.09 7.53
C HIS A 108 15.81 -6.08 8.60
N VAL A 109 16.67 -5.11 8.25
CA VAL A 109 17.08 -4.06 9.18
C VAL A 109 15.90 -3.17 9.56
N ALA A 110 15.06 -2.76 8.59
CA ALA A 110 13.86 -1.96 8.87
C ALA A 110 12.90 -2.69 9.82
N LYS A 111 12.72 -4.01 9.66
CA LYS A 111 11.93 -4.85 10.56
C LYS A 111 12.51 -4.85 11.98
N LEU A 112 13.82 -4.94 12.13
CA LEU A 112 14.49 -4.88 13.45
C LEU A 112 14.27 -3.51 14.12
N ILE A 113 14.44 -2.42 13.37
CA ILE A 113 14.20 -1.04 13.87
C ILE A 113 12.76 -0.92 14.37
N ALA A 114 11.77 -1.39 13.59
CA ALA A 114 10.36 -1.36 13.96
C ALA A 114 10.05 -2.18 15.21
N ARG A 115 10.55 -3.42 15.31
CA ARG A 115 10.32 -4.29 16.48
C ARG A 115 10.88 -3.69 17.76
N GLN A 116 12.01 -3.00 17.67
CA GLN A 116 12.65 -2.33 18.81
C GLN A 116 12.08 -0.92 19.06
N LYS A 117 11.04 -0.51 18.33
CA LYS A 117 10.37 0.79 18.44
C LYS A 117 11.36 1.96 18.35
N LYS A 118 12.39 1.85 17.51
CA LYS A 118 13.42 2.88 17.34
C LYS A 118 13.03 3.89 16.25
N PRO A 119 13.52 5.14 16.33
CA PRO A 119 13.31 6.13 15.27
C PRO A 119 13.86 5.64 13.93
N HIS A 120 13.21 5.99 12.83
CA HIS A 120 13.66 5.58 11.49
C HIS A 120 15.07 6.07 11.13
N THR A 121 15.48 7.21 11.71
CA THR A 121 16.80 7.83 11.52
C THR A 121 17.94 6.95 12.04
N VAL A 122 17.69 6.01 12.96
CA VAL A 122 18.74 5.13 13.51
C VAL A 122 19.47 4.31 12.43
N GLY A 123 18.78 4.02 11.32
CA GLY A 123 19.34 3.30 10.17
C GLY A 123 20.54 4.02 9.57
N GLU A 124 20.40 5.33 9.33
CA GLU A 124 21.44 6.16 8.70
C GLU A 124 22.41 6.77 9.72
N THR A 125 21.95 7.08 10.93
CA THR A 125 22.79 7.76 11.94
C THR A 125 23.70 6.82 12.71
N LEU A 126 23.35 5.54 12.86
CA LEU A 126 24.09 4.60 13.69
C LEU A 126 24.33 3.25 13.02
N ILE A 127 23.27 2.58 12.55
CA ILE A 127 23.38 1.18 12.09
C ILE A 127 24.29 1.09 10.87
N LYS A 128 24.04 1.90 9.84
CA LYS A 128 24.84 1.88 8.61
C LYS A 128 26.31 2.25 8.87
N PRO A 129 26.64 3.36 9.56
CA PRO A 129 28.02 3.68 9.93
C PRO A 129 28.72 2.57 10.73
N ALA A 130 28.04 1.98 11.71
CA ALA A 130 28.61 0.90 12.53
C ALA A 130 28.92 -0.35 11.69
N CYS A 131 28.00 -0.77 10.82
CA CYS A 131 28.24 -1.90 9.91
C CYS A 131 29.40 -1.63 8.96
N MET A 132 29.51 -0.40 8.42
CA MET A 132 30.61 -0.01 7.55
C MET A 132 31.96 -0.08 8.28
N GLU A 133 32.04 0.40 9.52
CA GLU A 133 33.27 0.39 10.30
C GLU A 133 33.71 -1.03 10.67
N ILE A 134 32.76 -1.89 11.08
CA ILE A 134 33.03 -3.31 11.34
C ILE A 134 33.57 -4.00 10.08
N VAL A 135 32.90 -3.83 8.93
CA VAL A 135 33.34 -4.45 7.67
C VAL A 135 34.70 -3.90 7.23
N ARG A 136 34.94 -2.60 7.38
CA ARG A 136 36.22 -1.96 7.05
C ARG A 136 37.37 -2.55 7.85
N LEU A 137 37.18 -2.77 9.15
CA LEU A 137 38.20 -3.29 10.05
C LEU A 137 38.42 -4.81 9.89
N MET A 138 37.33 -5.57 9.71
CA MET A 138 37.38 -7.03 9.71
C MET A 138 37.66 -7.65 8.33
N LEU A 139 37.11 -7.04 7.27
CA LEU A 139 37.14 -7.60 5.91
C LEU A 139 37.95 -6.75 4.94
N GLY A 140 38.10 -5.46 5.23
CA GLY A 140 38.87 -4.51 4.44
C GLY A 140 38.02 -3.39 3.85
N PRO A 141 38.68 -2.35 3.30
CA PRO A 141 38.00 -1.17 2.77
C PRO A 141 37.25 -1.42 1.45
N ASN A 142 37.58 -2.48 0.71
CA ASN A 142 36.96 -2.76 -0.59
C ASN A 142 35.53 -3.31 -0.42
N GLU A 143 35.30 -4.05 0.66
CA GLU A 143 34.08 -4.77 1.01
C GLU A 143 32.99 -3.83 1.51
N VAL A 144 33.38 -2.65 2.03
CA VAL A 144 32.47 -1.58 2.48
C VAL A 144 31.52 -1.12 1.37
N LYS A 145 31.94 -1.23 0.09
CA LYS A 145 31.11 -0.87 -1.07
C LYS A 145 29.83 -1.69 -1.15
N GLU A 146 29.84 -2.95 -0.70
CA GLU A 146 28.65 -3.81 -0.70
C GLU A 146 27.65 -3.39 0.39
N VAL A 147 28.14 -3.05 1.59
CA VAL A 147 27.29 -2.52 2.68
C VAL A 147 26.65 -1.19 2.27
N ASN A 148 27.38 -0.36 1.54
CA ASN A 148 26.88 0.92 1.05
C ASN A 148 25.66 0.80 0.13
N LYS A 149 25.51 -0.33 -0.59
CA LYS A 149 24.34 -0.61 -1.44
C LYS A 149 23.06 -0.81 -0.64
N VAL A 150 23.15 -1.17 0.65
CA VAL A 150 21.98 -1.29 1.53
C VAL A 150 21.48 0.10 1.88
N SER A 151 20.28 0.45 1.42
CA SER A 151 19.66 1.74 1.70
C SER A 151 18.99 1.71 3.08
N LEU A 152 19.42 2.57 4.00
CA LEU A 152 18.91 2.64 5.38
C LEU A 152 18.54 4.08 5.79
N SER A 153 18.26 4.96 4.82
CA SER A 153 17.77 6.31 5.12
C SER A 153 16.44 6.26 5.86
N ALA A 154 16.13 7.31 6.62
CA ALA A 154 14.88 7.38 7.38
C ALA A 154 13.63 7.15 6.50
N ASP A 155 13.63 7.71 5.29
CA ASP A 155 12.53 7.53 4.32
C ASP A 155 12.43 6.10 3.80
N THR A 156 13.57 5.44 3.56
CA THR A 156 13.61 4.05 3.11
C THR A 156 13.11 3.11 4.21
N VAL A 157 13.59 3.29 5.44
CA VAL A 157 13.12 2.51 6.60
C VAL A 157 11.62 2.70 6.79
N LYS A 158 11.12 3.95 6.74
CA LYS A 158 9.69 4.25 6.82
C LYS A 158 8.88 3.53 5.73
N ARG A 159 9.37 3.57 4.49
CA ARG A 159 8.71 2.92 3.35
C ARG A 159 8.63 1.41 3.55
N HIS A 160 9.74 0.76 3.89
CA HIS A 160 9.77 -0.68 4.12
C HIS A 160 8.84 -1.11 5.26
N ILE A 161 8.80 -0.36 6.35
CA ILE A 161 7.85 -0.62 7.45
C ILE A 161 6.41 -0.51 6.96
N HIS A 162 6.10 0.53 6.18
CA HIS A 162 4.77 0.70 5.61
C HIS A 162 4.39 -0.42 4.63
N ASP A 163 5.32 -0.86 3.78
CA ASP A 163 5.10 -1.92 2.80
C ASP A 163 4.86 -3.27 3.50
N MET A 164 5.72 -3.64 4.45
CA MET A 164 5.51 -4.84 5.29
C MET A 164 4.19 -4.78 6.05
N SER A 165 3.85 -3.63 6.62
CA SER A 165 2.59 -3.45 7.35
C SER A 165 1.38 -3.61 6.41
N SER A 166 1.48 -3.09 5.18
CA SER A 166 0.42 -3.23 4.18
C SER A 166 0.23 -4.67 3.72
N ASP A 167 1.33 -5.42 3.58
CA ASP A 167 1.31 -6.85 3.25
C ASP A 167 0.65 -7.70 4.36
N ILE A 168 1.04 -7.44 5.62
CA ILE A 168 0.41 -8.08 6.79
C ILE A 168 -1.09 -7.79 6.82
N LEU A 169 -1.49 -6.53 6.63
CA LEU A 169 -2.90 -6.15 6.60
C LEU A 169 -3.63 -6.85 5.44
N GLY A 170 -3.06 -6.86 4.23
CA GLY A 170 -3.66 -7.54 3.08
C GLY A 170 -3.88 -9.04 3.34
N THR A 171 -2.92 -9.69 3.99
CA THR A 171 -3.03 -11.09 4.40
C THR A 171 -4.13 -11.29 5.46
N LEU A 172 -4.19 -10.41 6.46
CA LEU A 172 -5.25 -10.43 7.47
C LEU A 172 -6.65 -10.28 6.84
N ILE A 173 -6.84 -9.32 5.93
CA ILE A 173 -8.12 -9.12 5.26
C ILE A 173 -8.55 -10.37 4.49
N LYS A 174 -7.63 -10.99 3.73
CA LYS A 174 -7.94 -12.24 3.02
C LYS A 174 -8.44 -13.33 3.97
N LYS A 175 -7.79 -13.49 5.12
CA LYS A 175 -8.17 -14.47 6.14
C LYS A 175 -9.51 -14.14 6.82
N LEU A 176 -9.78 -12.87 7.10
CA LEU A 176 -11.07 -12.45 7.64
C LEU A 176 -12.22 -12.72 6.68
N LEU A 177 -11.99 -12.49 5.38
CA LEU A 177 -12.99 -12.78 4.36
C LEU A 177 -13.26 -14.28 4.22
N SER A 178 -12.26 -15.15 4.46
CA SER A 178 -12.45 -16.60 4.47
C SER A 178 -13.03 -17.17 5.77
N ALA A 179 -12.81 -16.52 6.91
CA ALA A 179 -13.20 -17.04 8.23
C ALA A 179 -14.72 -17.03 8.50
N GLU A 180 -15.52 -16.42 7.61
CA GLU A 180 -16.99 -16.23 7.67
C GLU A 180 -17.53 -15.46 8.89
N LYS A 181 -16.92 -15.60 10.07
CA LYS A 181 -17.33 -14.98 11.33
C LYS A 181 -16.13 -14.46 12.11
N PHE A 182 -16.28 -13.26 12.68
CA PHE A 182 -15.27 -12.66 13.55
C PHE A 182 -15.90 -11.83 14.66
N ALA A 183 -15.19 -11.67 15.77
CA ALA A 183 -15.50 -10.69 16.82
C ALA A 183 -14.57 -9.48 16.69
N LEU A 184 -15.09 -8.31 17.05
CA LEU A 184 -14.38 -7.04 16.99
C LEU A 184 -14.22 -6.50 18.41
N GLN A 185 -13.02 -6.06 18.75
CA GLN A 185 -12.74 -5.34 19.99
C GLN A 185 -12.25 -3.95 19.61
N ILE A 186 -12.93 -2.94 20.11
CA ILE A 186 -12.63 -1.54 19.84
C ILE A 186 -12.28 -0.89 21.18
N ASP A 187 -11.17 -0.20 21.21
CA ASP A 187 -10.70 0.56 22.36
C ASP A 187 -10.39 2.01 21.97
N GLU A 188 -10.67 2.93 22.89
CA GLU A 188 -10.38 4.35 22.73
C GLU A 188 -9.17 4.70 23.60
N THR A 189 -8.10 5.19 23.00
CA THR A 189 -6.94 5.71 23.71
C THR A 189 -6.73 7.19 23.39
N THR A 190 -6.20 7.94 24.34
CA THR A 190 -5.84 9.35 24.14
C THR A 190 -4.36 9.47 23.82
N ASP A 191 -4.05 10.09 22.67
CA ASP A 191 -2.67 10.40 22.30
C ASP A 191 -2.12 11.56 23.15
N ILE A 192 -0.80 11.72 23.17
CA ILE A 192 -0.04 12.79 23.86
C ILE A 192 -0.53 14.20 23.45
N LYS A 193 -1.16 14.33 22.28
CA LYS A 193 -1.79 15.56 21.78
C LYS A 193 -3.26 15.73 22.16
N ASN A 194 -3.75 14.94 23.12
CA ASN A 194 -5.13 14.90 23.59
C ASN A 194 -6.16 14.62 22.47
N LYS A 195 -5.74 13.85 21.47
CA LYS A 195 -6.59 13.39 20.36
C LYS A 195 -7.00 11.94 20.62
N ALA A 196 -8.28 11.64 20.47
CA ALA A 196 -8.78 10.29 20.60
C ALA A 196 -8.33 9.43 19.40
N GLN A 197 -7.73 8.28 19.71
CA GLN A 197 -7.36 7.26 18.75
C GLN A 197 -8.18 6.00 19.01
N LEU A 198 -8.85 5.54 17.96
CA LEU A 198 -9.62 4.31 17.96
C LEU A 198 -8.73 3.16 17.51
N ILE A 199 -8.56 2.16 18.37
CA ILE A 199 -7.84 0.93 18.07
C ILE A 199 -8.85 -0.19 17.89
N ALA A 200 -8.72 -0.95 16.80
CA ALA A 200 -9.55 -2.11 16.52
C ALA A 200 -8.72 -3.37 16.41
N ILE A 201 -9.15 -4.41 17.11
CA ILE A 201 -8.61 -5.75 17.10
C ILE A 201 -9.71 -6.72 16.67
N VAL A 202 -9.37 -7.63 15.76
CA VAL A 202 -10.28 -8.68 15.30
C VAL A 202 -9.87 -10.02 15.87
N ARG A 203 -10.87 -10.82 16.23
CA ARG A 203 -10.70 -12.20 16.69
C ARG A 203 -11.52 -13.13 15.81
N PHE A 204 -10.87 -14.09 15.17
CA PHE A 204 -11.51 -15.00 14.21
C PHE A 204 -10.89 -16.40 14.28
N VAL A 205 -11.56 -17.39 13.70
CA VAL A 205 -11.05 -18.76 13.60
C VAL A 205 -10.30 -18.91 12.28
N ASP A 206 -9.06 -19.38 12.34
CA ASP A 206 -8.21 -19.67 11.18
C ASP A 206 -7.66 -21.08 11.35
N GLU A 207 -8.10 -22.01 10.50
CA GLU A 207 -7.68 -23.43 10.52
C GLU A 207 -7.85 -24.11 11.90
N ASP A 208 -8.91 -23.80 12.65
CA ASP A 208 -9.21 -24.32 14.01
C ASP A 208 -8.61 -23.54 15.19
N PHE A 209 -7.73 -22.57 14.95
CA PHE A 209 -7.19 -21.73 16.02
C PHE A 209 -7.90 -20.38 16.07
N ILE A 210 -8.25 -19.94 17.29
CA ILE A 210 -8.68 -18.57 17.53
C ILE A 210 -7.45 -17.68 17.42
N LYS A 211 -7.44 -16.80 16.41
CA LYS A 211 -6.40 -15.81 16.20
C LYS A 211 -6.92 -14.43 16.52
N GLU A 212 -6.06 -13.62 17.11
CA GLU A 212 -6.32 -12.23 17.41
C GLU A 212 -5.31 -11.38 16.66
N HIS A 213 -5.80 -10.39 15.92
CA HIS A 213 -4.96 -9.53 15.12
C HIS A 213 -5.43 -8.08 15.17
N TYR A 214 -4.47 -7.17 15.22
CA TYR A 214 -4.71 -5.75 15.05
C TYR A 214 -5.22 -5.46 13.64
N LEU A 215 -6.33 -4.73 13.54
CA LEU A 215 -6.95 -4.34 12.28
C LEU A 215 -6.57 -2.91 11.88
N PHE A 216 -6.81 -1.93 12.77
CA PHE A 216 -6.48 -0.53 12.51
C PHE A 216 -6.30 0.29 13.79
N CYS A 217 -5.64 1.45 13.63
CA CYS A 217 -5.66 2.56 14.58
C CYS A 217 -5.94 3.83 13.77
N LYS A 218 -6.95 4.59 14.19
CA LYS A 218 -7.39 5.80 13.51
C LYS A 218 -7.72 6.90 14.50
N GLU A 219 -7.25 8.10 14.20
CA GLU A 219 -7.69 9.30 14.91
C GLU A 219 -9.19 9.51 14.65
N VAL A 220 -9.94 9.77 15.71
CA VAL A 220 -11.36 10.15 15.63
C VAL A 220 -11.42 11.69 15.53
N PRO A 221 -12.04 12.24 14.48
CA PRO A 221 -11.97 13.67 14.19
C PRO A 221 -12.76 14.56 15.17
N GLU A 222 -13.73 14.02 15.91
CA GLU A 222 -14.63 14.76 16.81
C GLU A 222 -14.69 14.16 18.22
N ARG A 223 -15.64 14.62 19.06
CA ARG A 223 -15.94 13.99 20.36
C ARG A 223 -16.28 12.52 20.15
N THR A 224 -15.82 11.65 21.06
CA THR A 224 -16.04 10.21 21.01
C THR A 224 -17.48 9.84 21.34
N ILE A 225 -18.34 10.09 20.37
CA ILE A 225 -19.74 9.68 20.35
C ILE A 225 -19.79 8.37 19.55
N GLY A 226 -20.67 7.45 19.95
CA GLY A 226 -20.77 6.15 19.30
C GLY A 226 -20.95 6.15 17.79
N GLU A 227 -21.61 7.18 17.25
CA GLU A 227 -21.81 7.38 15.80
C GLU A 227 -20.49 7.59 15.05
N GLU A 228 -19.56 8.36 15.62
CA GLU A 228 -18.24 8.62 15.05
C GLU A 228 -17.39 7.35 15.00
N ILE A 229 -17.41 6.57 16.08
CA ILE A 229 -16.73 5.29 16.17
C ILE A 229 -17.26 4.33 15.11
N PHE A 230 -18.58 4.25 14.97
CA PHE A 230 -19.20 3.44 13.93
C PHE A 230 -18.81 3.91 12.53
N ARG A 231 -18.87 5.21 12.24
CA ARG A 231 -18.50 5.76 10.92
C ARG A 231 -17.06 5.43 10.54
N VAL A 232 -16.11 5.67 11.45
CA VAL A 232 -14.69 5.36 11.21
C VAL A 232 -14.50 3.87 10.96
N THR A 233 -15.15 3.01 11.73
CA THR A 233 -15.07 1.56 11.57
C THR A 233 -15.70 1.10 10.26
N ASP A 234 -16.87 1.63 9.93
CA ASP A 234 -17.63 1.32 8.71
C ASP A 234 -16.89 1.74 7.44
N ASP A 235 -16.25 2.91 7.44
CA ASP A 235 -15.40 3.36 6.34
C ASP A 235 -14.24 2.38 6.10
N ILE A 236 -13.61 1.88 7.18
CA ILE A 236 -12.53 0.89 7.07
C ILE A 236 -13.06 -0.44 6.55
N PHE A 237 -14.23 -0.89 7.02
CA PHE A 237 -14.86 -2.13 6.56
C PHE A 237 -15.19 -2.05 5.08
N LYS A 238 -15.77 -0.93 4.62
CA LYS A 238 -16.03 -0.67 3.19
C LYS A 238 -14.76 -0.71 2.36
N ILE A 239 -13.68 -0.04 2.81
CA ILE A 239 -12.40 -0.06 2.09
C ILE A 239 -11.81 -1.47 2.01
N CYS A 240 -11.94 -2.27 3.07
CA CYS A 240 -11.42 -3.63 3.13
C CYS A 240 -12.39 -4.69 2.59
N ASN A 241 -13.58 -4.29 2.12
CA ASN A 241 -14.67 -5.18 1.73
C ASN A 241 -15.11 -6.17 2.83
N ILE A 242 -14.97 -5.79 4.10
CA ILE A 242 -15.44 -6.58 5.24
C ILE A 242 -16.94 -6.34 5.42
N GLN A 243 -17.71 -7.41 5.51
CA GLN A 243 -19.16 -7.34 5.72
C GLN A 243 -19.49 -7.33 7.21
N TRP A 244 -20.34 -6.40 7.64
CA TRP A 244 -20.84 -6.37 9.01
C TRP A 244 -21.61 -7.62 9.40
N SER A 245 -22.28 -8.30 8.45
CA SER A 245 -22.99 -9.57 8.69
C SER A 245 -22.10 -10.68 9.24
N ASN A 246 -20.79 -10.59 9.00
CA ASN A 246 -19.79 -11.56 9.44
C ASN A 246 -19.20 -11.19 10.80
N CYS A 247 -19.40 -9.96 11.28
CA CYS A 247 -19.13 -9.62 12.66
C CYS A 247 -20.16 -10.35 13.55
N ILE A 248 -19.78 -11.00 14.64
CA ILE A 248 -20.72 -11.69 15.55
C ILE A 248 -20.79 -11.03 16.93
N ALA A 249 -19.79 -10.23 17.28
CA ALA A 249 -19.70 -9.53 18.55
C ALA A 249 -18.83 -8.29 18.41
N VAL A 250 -19.20 -7.22 19.11
CA VAL A 250 -18.39 -6.01 19.26
C VAL A 250 -18.20 -5.73 20.74
N CYS A 251 -16.95 -5.59 21.19
CA CYS A 251 -16.60 -5.22 22.56
C CYS A 251 -16.02 -3.81 22.58
N MET A 252 -16.54 -2.94 23.44
CA MET A 252 -16.05 -1.58 23.68
C MET A 252 -16.09 -1.27 25.18
N ASP A 253 -15.05 -0.65 25.71
CA ASP A 253 -14.96 -0.29 27.15
C ASP A 253 -15.82 0.96 27.49
N GLY A 254 -16.02 1.87 26.51
CA GLY A 254 -16.82 3.09 26.65
C GLY A 254 -18.34 2.92 26.48
N ALA A 255 -18.99 2.00 27.22
CA ALA A 255 -20.43 1.72 27.07
C ALA A 255 -21.35 2.96 27.22
N ALA A 256 -20.93 3.98 27.98
CA ALA A 256 -21.70 5.22 28.17
C ALA A 256 -21.77 6.12 26.92
N ALA A 257 -20.76 6.09 26.05
CA ALA A 257 -20.72 6.90 24.81
C ALA A 257 -21.66 6.37 23.70
N MET A 258 -22.08 5.11 23.82
CA MET A 258 -22.96 4.39 22.87
C MET A 258 -24.45 4.42 23.29
N THR A 259 -24.78 4.79 24.53
CA THR A 259 -26.16 4.80 25.05
C THR A 259 -27.01 6.02 24.63
N GLY A 260 -26.53 6.81 23.66
CA GLY A 260 -27.26 7.94 23.08
C GLY A 260 -28.43 7.53 22.18
N ARG A 261 -29.58 7.23 22.80
CA ARG A 261 -30.96 7.28 22.27
C ARG A 261 -31.23 6.72 20.86
N LYS A 262 -31.85 5.53 20.85
CA LYS A 262 -32.92 5.09 19.90
C LYS A 262 -32.72 5.48 18.43
N LYS A 263 -31.76 4.84 17.73
CA LYS A 263 -31.81 4.55 16.28
C LYS A 263 -30.72 3.59 15.76
N VAL A 264 -30.07 2.80 16.62
CA VAL A 264 -29.18 1.68 16.22
C VAL A 264 -29.92 0.33 16.39
N GLU A 265 -31.24 0.34 16.19
CA GLU A 265 -32.13 -0.77 16.56
C GLU A 265 -32.21 -1.89 15.51
N LYS A 266 -31.26 -1.97 14.57
CA LYS A 266 -31.08 -3.11 13.66
C LYS A 266 -29.63 -3.28 13.24
N ALA A 267 -28.76 -3.73 14.15
CA ALA A 267 -27.70 -4.71 13.92
C ALA A 267 -26.73 -4.69 15.11
N PHE A 268 -26.43 -5.88 15.61
CA PHE A 268 -25.42 -6.20 16.61
C PHE A 268 -25.77 -5.96 18.08
N PHE A 269 -26.26 -7.06 18.67
CA PHE A 269 -26.33 -7.37 20.09
C PHE A 269 -25.06 -6.89 20.82
N PHE A 270 -25.13 -5.73 21.45
CA PHE A 270 -24.20 -5.32 22.49
C PHE A 270 -24.49 -6.14 23.73
N ARG A 271 -23.91 -7.34 23.80
CA ARG A 271 -23.88 -8.10 25.04
C ARG A 271 -22.48 -7.92 25.61
N GLN A 272 -22.40 -7.08 26.65
CA GLN A 272 -21.33 -7.10 27.64
C GLN A 272 -21.36 -8.47 28.33
N LEU A 273 -21.02 -9.53 27.61
CA LEU A 273 -20.92 -10.86 28.17
C LEU A 273 -19.50 -10.99 28.67
N SER A 274 -19.39 -11.00 29.99
CA SER A 274 -18.23 -11.52 30.69
C SER A 274 -17.70 -12.75 29.94
N ILE A 275 -16.41 -12.71 29.63
CA ILE A 275 -15.64 -13.70 28.85
C ILE A 275 -15.77 -15.15 29.38
N LYS A 276 -16.44 -15.36 30.53
CA LYS A 276 -16.73 -16.67 31.12
C LYS A 276 -17.90 -17.45 30.49
N GLN A 277 -18.85 -16.81 29.80
CA GLN A 277 -20.04 -17.54 29.29
C GLN A 277 -19.88 -18.12 27.88
N ILE A 278 -19.01 -17.58 27.02
CA ILE A 278 -18.79 -18.12 25.67
C ILE A 278 -17.98 -19.44 25.70
N PHE A 279 -17.22 -19.69 26.78
CA PHE A 279 -16.47 -20.94 26.99
C PHE A 279 -17.17 -21.95 27.92
N SER A 280 -18.29 -21.60 28.55
CA SER A 280 -19.00 -22.50 29.49
C SER A 280 -19.88 -23.56 28.81
N GLU A 281 -20.12 -23.48 27.50
CA GLU A 281 -20.95 -24.45 26.77
C GLU A 281 -20.16 -25.36 25.81
N ARG A 282 -18.83 -25.26 25.77
CA ARG A 282 -17.98 -26.24 25.05
C ARG A 282 -17.43 -27.36 25.92
N ASP A 283 -17.50 -27.24 27.25
CA ASP A 283 -17.16 -28.35 28.17
C ASP A 283 -18.37 -29.27 28.48
N LYS A 284 -19.45 -29.21 27.68
CA LYS A 284 -20.66 -30.04 27.87
C LYS A 284 -21.08 -30.88 26.67
N ILE A 285 -20.26 -30.99 25.63
CA ILE A 285 -20.50 -31.95 24.55
C ILE A 285 -19.19 -32.71 24.25
N GLN A 286 -19.14 -33.93 24.85
CA GLN A 286 -18.21 -35.06 24.65
C GLN A 286 -16.79 -34.84 25.20
N LEU A 287 -16.32 -35.49 26.28
CA LEU A 287 -16.66 -36.76 26.94
C LEU A 287 -17.09 -36.60 28.40
#